data_AF-A0A2G4SZJ8-F1
#
_entry.id   AF-A0A2G4SZJ8-F1
#
_cell.length_a   1.000
_cell.length_b   1.000
_cell.length_c   1.000
_cell.angle_alpha   90.00
_cell.angle_beta   90.00
_cell.angle_gamma   90.00
#
_symmetry.space_group_name_H-M   'P 1'
#
loop_
_entity.id
_entity.type
_entity.pdbx_description
1 polymer ?
#
loop_
_entity_poly.entity_id
_entity_poly.type
_entity_poly.pdbx_seq_one_letter_code
_entity_poly.pdbx_strand_id
1 'polypeptide(L)'
;MTQSSDEQDVLDDINTFALPKHHLPGTDRFSKLILQIPSLIDLVALELLDVPNGTYAAAGTEWPDGTRSDVLYVPRLGIQQRSLPPILIEVQLVVNEAFMRRLQNYGHKIFDLYKSYPLVLVLCTDRVSPTSLMNDFQCPDRHPWMNMLKSCRFWAQDCYLLTRTTLANNGSNNNNWSPLYALSTFIIEQSPTLYGHSNPEHPTIRMLYRLAKECINEKMERERHLSEVLDVVCTNNEKLLQKLEKSIADIPGTSKARRILSSAFEFNRSVKRKYVELEDSDSSLESLPPNRTPSRVSSQMSFNMERSQQEDDLTFIINFRKNQTGKMNWNLCLEEAHKNHLCKGFSTVAGIRSFFNRSMKTQASQ
;
A
#
# COMPACT_ATOMS: atom_id res chain seq x y z
N MET A 1 14.97 -16.95 -41.77
CA MET A 1 15.26 -16.20 -40.54
C MET A 1 14.88 -17.09 -39.38
N THR A 2 15.86 -17.73 -38.75
CA THR A 2 15.69 -18.56 -37.57
C THR A 2 15.57 -17.64 -36.36
N GLN A 3 14.38 -17.52 -35.77
CA GLN A 3 14.23 -17.05 -34.38
C GLN A 3 15.12 -17.94 -33.50
N SER A 4 15.89 -17.35 -32.59
CA SER A 4 16.77 -18.11 -31.69
C SER A 4 15.92 -19.02 -30.79
N SER A 5 16.42 -20.22 -30.44
CA SER A 5 15.70 -21.14 -29.56
C SER A 5 15.30 -20.49 -28.24
N ASP A 6 16.13 -19.57 -27.74
CA ASP A 6 15.90 -18.85 -26.50
C ASP A 6 14.72 -17.85 -26.59
N GLU A 7 14.51 -17.19 -27.74
CA GLU A 7 13.34 -16.34 -27.93
C GLU A 7 12.05 -17.16 -28.02
N GLN A 8 12.12 -18.35 -28.61
CA GLN A 8 10.99 -19.26 -28.74
C GLN A 8 10.59 -19.85 -27.38
N ASP A 9 11.56 -20.29 -26.57
CA ASP A 9 11.33 -20.83 -25.23
C ASP A 9 10.74 -19.78 -24.28
N VAL A 10 11.22 -18.53 -24.34
CA VAL A 10 10.64 -17.41 -23.56
C VAL A 10 9.21 -17.09 -23.99
N LEU A 11 8.91 -17.18 -25.29
CA LEU A 11 7.56 -16.95 -25.80
C LEU A 11 6.59 -18.04 -25.33
N ASP A 12 7.01 -19.31 -25.41
CA ASP A 12 6.21 -20.46 -25.00
C ASP A 12 5.98 -20.49 -23.47
N ASP A 13 6.96 -20.04 -22.70
CA ASP A 13 6.87 -19.89 -21.24
C ASP A 13 6.01 -18.69 -20.81
N ILE A 14 5.93 -17.60 -21.59
CA ILE A 14 4.96 -16.52 -21.35
C ILE A 14 3.54 -16.96 -21.71
N ASN A 15 3.38 -17.74 -22.78
CA ASN A 15 2.07 -18.18 -23.26
C ASN A 15 1.35 -19.10 -22.26
N THR A 16 2.09 -19.89 -21.49
CA THR A 16 1.53 -20.79 -20.47
C THR A 16 1.43 -20.17 -19.07
N PHE A 17 2.06 -19.00 -18.86
CA PHE A 17 2.07 -18.34 -17.57
C PHE A 17 0.74 -17.64 -17.26
N ALA A 18 0.25 -17.85 -16.04
CA ALA A 18 -0.93 -17.19 -15.51
C ALA A 18 -0.55 -16.34 -14.29
N LEU A 19 -0.96 -15.08 -14.31
CA LEU A 19 -0.80 -14.16 -13.19
C LEU A 19 -1.64 -14.66 -12.00
N PRO A 20 -1.07 -14.71 -10.78
CA PRO A 20 -1.83 -15.02 -9.58
C PRO A 20 -2.98 -14.03 -9.39
N LYS A 21 -4.10 -14.49 -8.81
CA LYS A 21 -5.31 -13.67 -8.62
C LYS A 21 -5.06 -12.36 -7.83
N HIS A 22 -4.10 -12.37 -6.90
CA HIS A 22 -3.74 -11.20 -6.10
C HIS A 22 -2.74 -10.25 -6.80
N HIS A 23 -2.29 -10.62 -7.99
CA HIS A 23 -1.33 -9.88 -8.80
C HIS A 23 -1.84 -9.66 -10.23
N LEU A 24 -3.16 -9.63 -10.40
CA LEU A 24 -3.75 -9.27 -11.68
C LEU A 24 -3.48 -7.80 -12.00
N PRO A 25 -3.36 -7.44 -13.29
CA PRO A 25 -3.36 -6.05 -13.73
C PRO A 25 -4.60 -5.33 -13.18
N GLY A 26 -4.51 -4.04 -12.88
CA GLY A 26 -5.65 -3.29 -12.34
C GLY A 26 -5.89 -3.44 -10.84
N THR A 27 -5.24 -4.39 -10.16
CA THR A 27 -5.21 -4.43 -8.69
C THR A 27 -4.26 -3.38 -8.14
N ASP A 28 -4.58 -2.82 -6.97
CA ASP A 28 -3.82 -1.72 -6.35
C ASP A 28 -2.31 -2.02 -6.24
N ARG A 29 -1.97 -3.16 -5.64
CA ARG A 29 -0.57 -3.55 -5.38
C ARG A 29 0.20 -3.80 -6.67
N PHE A 30 -0.38 -4.55 -7.59
CA PHE A 30 0.33 -4.93 -8.80
C PHE A 30 0.47 -3.76 -9.79
N SER A 31 -0.57 -2.92 -9.91
CA SER A 31 -0.52 -1.75 -10.78
C SER A 31 0.57 -0.78 -10.33
N LYS A 32 0.73 -0.56 -9.02
CA LYS A 32 1.82 0.26 -8.46
C LYS A 32 3.20 -0.31 -8.78
N LEU A 33 3.36 -1.63 -8.71
CA LEU A 33 4.62 -2.30 -9.03
C LEU A 33 4.97 -2.14 -10.50
N ILE A 34 4.04 -2.49 -11.40
CA ILE A 34 4.34 -2.53 -12.83
C ILE A 34 4.53 -1.12 -13.40
N LEU A 35 3.72 -0.14 -12.99
CA LEU A 35 3.82 1.24 -13.47
C LEU A 35 5.11 1.95 -13.00
N GLN A 36 5.82 1.41 -12.02
CA GLN A 36 7.13 1.96 -11.61
C GLN A 36 8.31 1.45 -12.46
N ILE A 37 8.06 0.53 -13.40
CA ILE A 37 9.10 0.02 -14.30
C ILE A 37 9.55 1.15 -15.26
N PRO A 38 10.86 1.44 -15.38
CA PRO A 38 11.36 2.55 -16.19
C PRO A 38 10.85 2.59 -17.64
N SER A 39 10.77 1.44 -18.31
CA SER A 39 10.25 1.36 -19.68
C SER A 39 8.78 1.76 -19.80
N LEU A 40 7.97 1.53 -18.76
CA LEU A 40 6.57 1.97 -18.73
C LEU A 40 6.43 3.44 -18.35
N ILE A 41 7.31 3.96 -17.50
CA ILE A 41 7.38 5.41 -17.22
C ILE A 41 7.65 6.17 -18.52
N ASP A 42 8.66 5.73 -19.27
CA ASP A 42 9.05 6.33 -20.55
C ASP A 42 7.92 6.23 -21.59
N LEU A 43 7.28 5.06 -21.68
CA LEU A 43 6.13 4.83 -22.56
C LEU A 43 4.98 5.82 -22.27
N VAL A 44 4.60 5.98 -21.00
CA VAL A 44 3.51 6.89 -20.61
C VAL A 44 3.89 8.34 -20.87
N ALA A 45 5.12 8.74 -20.50
CA ALA A 45 5.58 10.11 -20.68
C ALA A 45 5.68 10.50 -22.17
N LEU A 46 6.18 9.59 -23.02
CA LEU A 46 6.23 9.78 -24.47
C LEU A 46 4.83 9.97 -25.05
N GLU A 47 3.88 9.09 -24.70
CA GLU A 47 2.52 9.16 -25.25
C GLU A 47 1.75 10.41 -24.83
N LEU A 48 1.89 10.86 -23.59
CA LEU A 48 1.15 12.02 -23.06
C LEU A 48 1.80 13.35 -23.42
N LEU A 49 3.14 13.43 -23.40
CA LEU A 49 3.88 14.69 -23.48
C LEU A 49 4.90 14.76 -24.63
N ASP A 50 5.08 13.67 -25.40
CA ASP A 50 6.07 13.58 -26.49
C ASP A 50 7.50 13.90 -26.04
N VAL A 51 7.89 13.34 -24.89
CA VAL A 51 9.22 13.54 -24.31
C VAL A 51 10.11 12.30 -24.48
N PRO A 52 11.45 12.47 -24.58
CA PRO A 52 12.38 11.36 -24.71
C PRO A 52 12.41 10.42 -23.49
N ASN A 53 12.82 9.18 -23.72
CA ASN A 53 13.08 8.20 -22.67
C ASN A 53 14.09 8.73 -21.62
N GLY A 54 13.89 8.34 -20.36
CA GLY A 54 14.69 8.80 -19.23
C GLY A 54 14.31 10.18 -18.70
N THR A 55 13.33 10.87 -19.29
CA THR A 55 12.93 12.22 -18.85
C THR A 55 12.29 12.21 -17.47
N TYR A 56 11.51 11.17 -17.17
CA TYR A 56 10.76 11.03 -15.93
C TYR A 56 11.34 9.94 -15.03
N ALA A 57 10.98 10.01 -13.75
CA ALA A 57 11.20 8.96 -12.77
C ALA A 57 10.02 8.89 -11.81
N ALA A 58 9.79 7.72 -11.20
CA ALA A 58 8.81 7.57 -10.14
C ALA A 58 9.25 8.35 -8.89
N ALA A 59 8.29 9.01 -8.25
CA ALA A 59 8.46 9.74 -6.99
C ALA A 59 7.64 9.10 -5.86
N GLY A 60 7.90 9.54 -4.63
CA GLY A 60 7.10 9.15 -3.47
C GLY A 60 5.66 9.68 -3.60
N THR A 61 4.70 8.85 -3.20
CA THR A 61 3.26 9.12 -3.31
C THR A 61 2.56 9.29 -1.96
N GLU A 62 3.33 9.24 -0.86
CA GLU A 62 2.85 9.47 0.49
C GLU A 62 2.91 10.94 0.86
N TRP A 63 1.78 11.45 1.37
CA TRP A 63 1.59 12.85 1.69
C TRP A 63 1.65 13.09 3.20
N PRO A 64 1.93 14.34 3.66
CA PRO A 64 2.06 14.65 5.09
C PRO A 64 0.83 14.33 5.95
N ASP A 65 -0.36 14.29 5.35
CA ASP A 65 -1.62 13.93 6.02
C ASP A 65 -1.87 12.41 6.09
N GLY A 66 -0.87 11.60 5.70
CA GLY A 66 -0.95 10.14 5.67
C GLY A 66 -1.74 9.56 4.50
N THR A 67 -2.30 10.40 3.63
CA THR A 67 -2.94 9.93 2.40
C THR A 67 -1.88 9.51 1.38
N ARG A 68 -2.28 8.62 0.45
CA ARG A 68 -1.36 8.05 -0.55
C ARG A 68 -2.02 8.03 -1.92
N SER A 69 -1.33 8.60 -2.89
CA SER A 69 -1.64 8.40 -4.31
C SER A 69 -1.04 7.09 -4.82
N ASP A 70 -1.45 6.64 -6.00
CA ASP A 70 -0.94 5.39 -6.54
C ASP A 70 0.45 5.54 -7.13
N VAL A 71 0.59 6.33 -8.19
CA VAL A 71 1.85 6.50 -8.92
C VAL A 71 2.03 7.95 -9.33
N LEU A 72 3.21 8.51 -9.06
CA LEU A 72 3.59 9.86 -9.46
C LEU A 72 4.90 9.81 -10.23
N TYR A 73 4.91 10.37 -11.44
CA TYR A 73 6.13 10.61 -12.19
C TYR A 73 6.53 12.08 -12.11
N VAL A 74 7.81 12.34 -11.93
CA VAL A 74 8.37 13.69 -11.89
C VAL A 74 9.54 13.81 -12.87
N PRO A 75 9.74 14.98 -13.49
CA PRO A 75 10.91 15.22 -14.33
C PRO A 75 12.21 15.09 -13.54
N ARG A 76 13.22 14.41 -14.11
CA ARG A 76 14.53 14.23 -13.46
C ARG A 76 15.26 15.57 -13.30
N LEU A 77 15.96 15.71 -12.18
CA LEU A 77 16.79 16.88 -11.85
C LEU A 77 17.87 17.09 -12.94
N GLY A 78 17.70 18.12 -13.77
CA GLY A 78 18.60 18.46 -14.88
C GLY A 78 17.88 18.72 -16.20
N ILE A 79 16.72 18.09 -16.37
CA ILE A 79 15.75 18.45 -17.42
C ILE A 79 14.86 19.52 -16.82
N GLN A 80 14.51 20.56 -17.58
CA GLN A 80 13.83 21.76 -17.08
C GLN A 80 12.57 21.43 -16.26
N GLN A 81 12.71 21.24 -14.94
CA GLN A 81 11.62 20.86 -14.02
C GLN A 81 10.46 21.86 -14.01
N ARG A 82 10.68 23.07 -14.51
CA ARG A 82 9.68 24.13 -14.60
C ARG A 82 8.88 24.12 -15.90
N SER A 83 9.31 23.41 -16.94
CA SER A 83 8.57 23.34 -18.21
C SER A 83 7.68 22.09 -18.32
N LEU A 84 8.04 21.02 -17.63
CA LEU A 84 7.33 19.74 -17.71
C LEU A 84 6.47 19.49 -16.46
N PRO A 85 5.18 19.13 -16.60
CA PRO A 85 4.32 18.82 -15.45
C PRO A 85 4.66 17.46 -14.84
N PRO A 86 4.48 17.28 -13.52
CA PRO A 86 4.37 15.93 -12.95
C PRO A 86 3.22 15.14 -13.60
N ILE A 87 3.33 13.82 -13.66
CA ILE A 87 2.26 12.94 -14.16
C ILE A 87 1.74 12.11 -12.98
N LEU A 88 0.46 12.30 -12.62
CA LEU A 88 -0.20 11.51 -11.58
C LEU A 88 -1.05 10.43 -12.24
N ILE A 89 -0.85 9.18 -11.85
CA ILE A 89 -1.63 8.03 -12.34
C ILE A 89 -2.36 7.39 -11.17
N GLU A 90 -3.66 7.17 -11.32
CA GLU A 90 -4.52 6.50 -10.35
C GLU A 90 -5.23 5.32 -11.02
N VAL A 91 -5.18 4.15 -10.38
CA VAL A 91 -5.86 2.94 -10.84
C VAL A 91 -7.01 2.65 -9.88
N GLN A 92 -8.23 2.93 -10.34
CA GLN A 92 -9.37 2.98 -9.45
C GLN A 92 -10.48 2.05 -9.94
N LEU A 93 -11.00 1.23 -9.02
CA LEU A 93 -12.14 0.34 -9.31
C LEU A 93 -13.38 1.17 -9.70
N VAL A 94 -13.80 2.04 -8.78
CA VAL A 94 -14.96 2.93 -8.97
C VAL A 94 -14.54 4.39 -8.92
N VAL A 95 -14.77 5.10 -10.01
CA VAL A 95 -14.56 6.56 -10.09
C VAL A 95 -15.86 7.26 -9.71
N ASN A 96 -15.84 8.00 -8.60
CA ASN A 96 -16.99 8.73 -8.08
C ASN A 96 -16.58 10.13 -7.60
N GLU A 97 -17.54 10.93 -7.15
CA GLU A 97 -17.26 12.31 -6.69
C GLU A 97 -16.27 12.35 -5.52
N ALA A 98 -16.37 11.41 -4.57
CA ALA A 98 -15.44 11.34 -3.43
C ALA A 98 -14.00 11.06 -3.89
N PHE A 99 -13.82 10.16 -4.86
CA PHE A 99 -12.55 9.91 -5.52
C PHE A 99 -12.05 11.16 -6.25
N MET A 100 -12.89 11.82 -7.06
CA MET A 100 -12.49 13.02 -7.79
C MET A 100 -12.06 14.15 -6.86
N ARG A 101 -12.73 14.32 -5.72
CA ARG A 101 -12.33 15.29 -4.67
C ARG A 101 -10.98 14.95 -4.05
N ARG A 102 -10.73 13.67 -3.78
CA ARG A 102 -9.43 13.18 -3.30
C ARG A 102 -8.33 13.44 -4.33
N LEU A 103 -8.63 13.21 -5.61
CA LEU A 103 -7.74 13.44 -6.73
C LEU A 103 -7.35 14.92 -6.87
N GLN A 104 -8.32 15.83 -6.70
CA GLN A 104 -8.05 17.27 -6.63
C GLN A 104 -7.10 17.61 -5.49
N ASN A 105 -7.29 17.04 -4.31
CA ASN A 105 -6.38 17.26 -3.17
C ASN A 105 -4.95 16.78 -3.47
N TYR A 106 -4.77 15.68 -4.21
CA TYR A 106 -3.45 15.25 -4.67
C TYR A 106 -2.83 16.26 -5.62
N GLY A 107 -3.61 16.83 -6.54
CA GLY A 107 -3.18 17.92 -7.42
C GLY A 107 -2.61 19.12 -6.67
N HIS A 108 -3.27 19.56 -5.61
CA HIS A 108 -2.77 20.64 -4.74
C HIS A 108 -1.47 20.28 -4.03
N LYS A 109 -1.36 19.06 -3.48
CA LYS A 109 -0.14 18.59 -2.80
C LYS A 109 1.05 18.49 -3.74
N ILE A 110 0.82 18.03 -4.96
CA ILE A 110 1.83 18.00 -6.03
C ILE A 110 2.25 19.43 -6.36
N PHE A 111 1.31 20.36 -6.50
CA PHE A 111 1.64 21.77 -6.73
C PHE A 111 2.45 22.36 -5.58
N ASP A 112 2.10 22.07 -4.32
CA ASP A 112 2.84 22.56 -3.17
C ASP A 112 4.29 22.08 -3.17
N LEU A 113 4.56 20.85 -3.61
CA LEU A 113 5.90 20.27 -3.64
C LEU A 113 6.70 20.66 -4.89
N TYR A 114 6.09 20.60 -6.07
CA TYR A 114 6.78 20.74 -7.36
C TYR A 114 6.51 22.07 -8.08
N LYS A 115 5.63 22.91 -7.53
CA LYS A 115 5.24 24.22 -8.08
C LYS A 115 4.70 24.16 -9.51
N SER A 116 4.13 23.02 -9.88
CA SER A 116 3.46 22.77 -11.16
C SER A 116 2.30 21.81 -10.93
N TYR A 117 1.16 22.09 -11.57
CA TYR A 117 0.02 21.19 -11.52
C TYR A 117 0.29 19.94 -12.36
N PRO A 118 -0.17 18.76 -11.91
CA PRO A 118 0.05 17.52 -12.65
C PRO A 118 -0.81 17.42 -13.90
N LEU A 119 -0.34 16.64 -14.86
CA LEU A 119 -1.20 15.94 -15.81
C LEU A 119 -1.68 14.65 -15.15
N VAL A 120 -2.98 14.40 -15.16
CA VAL A 120 -3.60 13.30 -14.41
C VAL A 120 -4.14 12.24 -15.37
N LEU A 121 -3.87 10.97 -15.08
CA LEU A 121 -4.36 9.81 -15.81
C LEU A 121 -5.08 8.87 -14.85
N VAL A 122 -6.37 8.65 -15.07
CA VAL A 122 -7.19 7.74 -14.27
C VAL A 122 -7.54 6.50 -15.10
N LEU A 123 -7.13 5.34 -14.63
CA LEU A 123 -7.48 4.04 -15.21
C LEU A 123 -8.62 3.43 -14.38
N CYS A 124 -9.84 3.51 -14.91
CA CYS A 124 -11.03 3.00 -14.25
C CYS A 124 -11.30 1.55 -14.65
N THR A 125 -11.09 0.64 -13.70
CA THR A 125 -11.08 -0.81 -13.97
C THR A 125 -12.45 -1.48 -13.88
N ASP A 126 -13.43 -0.84 -13.25
CA ASP A 126 -14.83 -1.31 -13.20
C ASP A 126 -15.81 -0.27 -13.75
N ARG A 127 -16.13 0.80 -13.00
CA ARG A 127 -17.17 1.75 -13.43
C ARG A 127 -17.02 3.17 -12.90
N VAL A 128 -17.69 4.08 -13.59
CA VAL A 128 -17.90 5.46 -13.16
C VAL A 128 -19.28 5.58 -12.52
N SER A 129 -19.36 6.17 -11.33
CA SER A 129 -20.59 6.23 -10.54
C SER A 129 -20.73 7.60 -9.84
N PRO A 130 -21.84 8.34 -10.05
CA PRO A 130 -22.93 8.02 -10.96
C PRO A 130 -22.51 8.15 -12.43
N THR A 131 -23.23 7.50 -13.35
CA THR A 131 -22.96 7.60 -14.80
C THR A 131 -23.02 9.04 -15.30
N SER A 132 -23.82 9.90 -14.66
CA SER A 132 -23.90 11.34 -14.97
C SER A 132 -22.58 12.08 -14.78
N LEU A 133 -21.63 11.55 -14.00
CA LEU A 133 -20.29 12.13 -13.87
C LEU A 133 -19.56 12.16 -15.21
N MET A 134 -19.87 11.24 -16.14
CA MET A 134 -19.32 11.24 -17.49
C MET A 134 -19.72 12.48 -18.30
N ASN A 135 -20.79 13.18 -17.92
CA ASN A 135 -21.21 14.42 -18.58
C ASN A 135 -20.19 15.55 -18.38
N ASP A 136 -19.32 15.45 -17.37
CA ASP A 136 -18.24 16.41 -17.11
C ASP A 136 -16.98 16.15 -17.95
N PHE A 137 -16.99 15.10 -18.77
CA PHE A 137 -15.90 14.73 -19.64
C PHE A 137 -16.23 14.97 -21.12
N GLN A 138 -15.18 15.10 -21.92
CA GLN A 138 -15.24 15.24 -23.38
C GLN A 138 -14.14 14.41 -24.05
N CYS A 139 -14.34 14.06 -25.31
CA CYS A 139 -13.33 13.37 -26.11
C CYS A 139 -12.26 14.36 -26.58
N PRO A 140 -10.95 14.14 -26.33
CA PRO A 140 -9.90 15.01 -26.83
C PRO A 140 -9.47 14.62 -28.26
N ASP A 141 -9.04 15.60 -29.06
CA ASP A 141 -8.66 15.38 -30.46
C ASP A 141 -7.44 14.45 -30.63
N ARG A 142 -6.41 14.62 -29.77
CA ARG A 142 -5.14 13.89 -29.87
C ARG A 142 -5.27 12.40 -29.51
N HIS A 143 -6.22 12.07 -28.63
CA HIS A 143 -6.44 10.71 -28.11
C HIS A 143 -7.94 10.41 -27.97
N PRO A 144 -8.65 10.13 -29.08
CA PRO A 144 -10.11 10.00 -29.07
C PRO A 144 -10.65 8.80 -28.27
N TRP A 145 -9.74 7.93 -27.83
CA TRP A 145 -9.98 6.79 -26.96
C TRP A 145 -9.91 7.10 -25.47
N MET A 146 -9.62 8.36 -25.11
CA MET A 146 -9.65 8.87 -23.73
C MET A 146 -10.86 9.78 -23.51
N ASN A 147 -11.26 9.94 -22.25
CA ASN A 147 -12.08 11.07 -21.82
C ASN A 147 -11.20 12.11 -21.15
N MET A 148 -11.37 13.38 -21.45
CA MET A 148 -10.72 14.50 -20.78
C MET A 148 -11.75 15.29 -19.98
N LEU A 149 -11.46 15.57 -18.71
CA LEU A 149 -12.33 16.37 -17.86
C LEU A 149 -12.41 17.80 -18.41
N LYS A 150 -13.63 18.35 -18.55
CA LYS A 150 -13.86 19.68 -19.14
C LYS A 150 -13.20 20.83 -18.39
N SER A 151 -12.99 20.68 -17.08
CA SER A 151 -12.39 21.72 -16.24
C SER A 151 -11.48 21.12 -15.17
N CYS A 152 -10.19 21.43 -15.26
CA CYS A 152 -9.16 21.05 -14.28
C CYS A 152 -8.63 22.24 -13.46
N ARG A 153 -9.32 23.39 -13.51
CA ARG A 153 -8.81 24.67 -12.99
C ARG A 153 -8.35 24.54 -11.54
N PHE A 154 -7.14 25.01 -11.29
CA PHE A 154 -6.50 25.12 -9.97
C PHE A 154 -6.07 23.79 -9.32
N TRP A 155 -6.06 22.66 -10.02
CA TRP A 155 -5.59 21.41 -9.43
C TRP A 155 -4.86 20.46 -10.40
N ALA A 156 -5.08 20.56 -11.71
CA ALA A 156 -4.37 19.79 -12.73
C ALA A 156 -4.22 20.61 -14.02
N GLN A 157 -3.29 20.22 -14.88
CA GLN A 157 -3.23 20.73 -16.26
C GLN A 157 -4.36 20.11 -17.08
N ASP A 158 -4.36 18.78 -17.16
CA ASP A 158 -5.41 17.97 -17.76
C ASP A 158 -5.69 16.75 -16.88
N CYS A 159 -6.90 16.21 -16.98
CA CYS A 159 -7.29 14.98 -16.30
C CYS A 159 -7.96 14.05 -17.31
N TYR A 160 -7.26 12.97 -17.65
CA TYR A 160 -7.74 11.92 -18.52
C TYR A 160 -8.35 10.78 -17.71
N LEU A 161 -9.41 10.20 -18.23
CA LEU A 161 -10.12 9.05 -17.69
C LEU A 161 -10.27 8.01 -18.80
N LEU A 162 -9.77 6.82 -18.53
CA LEU A 162 -10.00 5.64 -19.38
C LEU A 162 -10.89 4.67 -18.66
N THR A 163 -11.91 4.20 -19.38
CA THR A 163 -12.86 3.21 -18.91
C THR A 163 -12.92 2.07 -19.91
N ARG A 164 -13.48 0.92 -19.48
CA ARG A 164 -13.78 -0.17 -20.41
C ARG A 164 -14.63 0.30 -21.61
N THR A 165 -15.56 1.22 -21.38
CA THR A 165 -16.44 1.75 -22.43
C THR A 165 -15.72 2.62 -23.45
N THR A 166 -14.78 3.49 -23.05
CA THR A 166 -14.06 4.32 -24.02
C THR A 166 -13.08 3.53 -24.88
N LEU A 167 -12.46 2.50 -24.29
CA LEU A 167 -11.59 1.59 -25.02
C LEU A 167 -12.42 0.75 -26.01
N ALA A 168 -13.52 0.15 -25.57
CA ALA A 168 -14.38 -0.66 -26.45
C ALA A 168 -14.93 0.11 -27.67
N ASN A 169 -15.33 1.38 -27.48
CA ASN A 169 -15.92 2.18 -28.56
C ASN A 169 -14.91 2.61 -29.64
N ASN A 170 -13.62 2.65 -29.32
CA ASN A 170 -12.57 3.14 -30.21
C ASN A 170 -11.59 2.04 -30.68
N GLY A 171 -11.66 0.84 -30.10
CA GLY A 171 -10.76 -0.28 -30.36
C GLY A 171 -11.02 -1.04 -31.67
N SER A 172 -12.11 -0.76 -32.38
CA SER A 172 -12.61 -1.62 -33.47
C SER A 172 -11.93 -1.46 -34.83
N ASN A 173 -11.18 -0.37 -35.06
CA ASN A 173 -10.89 0.05 -36.45
C ASN A 173 -9.42 0.04 -36.89
N ASN A 174 -8.43 -0.27 -36.06
CA ASN A 174 -7.05 -0.45 -36.52
C ASN A 174 -6.22 -1.27 -35.54
N ASN A 175 -5.49 -2.28 -36.03
CA ASN A 175 -4.44 -3.03 -35.30
C ASN A 175 -3.25 -2.17 -34.82
N ASN A 176 -3.42 -0.85 -34.74
CA ASN A 176 -2.39 0.13 -34.45
C ASN A 176 -2.71 0.81 -33.12
N TRP A 177 -2.84 0.01 -32.06
CA TRP A 177 -3.04 0.55 -30.72
C TRP A 177 -1.78 1.30 -30.30
N SER A 178 -1.95 2.50 -29.75
CA SER A 178 -0.80 3.16 -29.15
C SER A 178 -0.31 2.38 -27.93
N PRO A 179 0.98 2.45 -27.58
CA PRO A 179 1.50 1.81 -26.38
C PRO A 179 0.69 2.12 -25.11
N LEU A 180 0.21 3.36 -24.93
CA LEU A 180 -0.60 3.74 -23.78
C LEU A 180 -2.03 3.17 -23.84
N TYR A 181 -2.60 3.03 -25.05
CA TYR A 181 -3.86 2.31 -25.22
C TYR A 181 -3.72 0.85 -24.78
N ALA A 182 -2.67 0.16 -25.24
CA ALA A 182 -2.39 -1.22 -24.88
C ALA A 182 -2.11 -1.40 -23.37
N LEU A 183 -1.37 -0.48 -22.75
CA LEU A 183 -1.18 -0.47 -21.29
C LEU A 183 -2.52 -0.31 -20.55
N SER A 184 -3.39 0.56 -21.06
CA SER A 184 -4.69 0.84 -20.46
C SER A 184 -5.62 -0.37 -20.57
N THR A 185 -5.68 -1.05 -21.73
CA THR A 185 -6.44 -2.30 -21.89
C THR A 185 -5.90 -3.40 -20.97
N PHE A 186 -4.58 -3.55 -20.89
CA PHE A 186 -3.95 -4.53 -20.01
C PHE A 186 -4.38 -4.35 -18.55
N ILE A 187 -4.36 -3.10 -18.04
CA ILE A 187 -4.77 -2.77 -16.67
C ILE A 187 -6.29 -2.91 -16.46
N ILE A 188 -7.12 -2.54 -17.44
CA ILE A 188 -8.59 -2.50 -17.29
C ILE A 188 -9.26 -3.88 -17.53
N GLU A 189 -8.71 -4.71 -18.41
CA GLU A 189 -9.21 -6.07 -18.67
C GLU A 189 -8.88 -7.02 -17.52
N GLN A 190 -7.76 -6.81 -16.83
CA GLN A 190 -7.31 -7.64 -15.70
C GLN A 190 -7.16 -9.13 -16.06
N SER A 191 -6.91 -9.43 -17.34
CA SER A 191 -6.80 -10.80 -17.82
C SER A 191 -5.58 -11.51 -17.19
N PRO A 192 -5.76 -12.70 -16.59
CA PRO A 192 -4.67 -13.41 -15.90
C PRO A 192 -3.62 -13.95 -16.86
N THR A 193 -3.98 -14.24 -18.10
CA THR A 193 -3.09 -14.84 -19.09
C THR A 193 -3.02 -13.97 -20.33
N LEU A 194 -1.90 -14.06 -21.06
CA LEU A 194 -1.74 -13.39 -22.35
C LEU A 194 -2.86 -13.78 -23.31
N TYR A 195 -3.12 -15.09 -23.46
CA TYR A 195 -4.17 -15.61 -24.35
C TYR A 195 -5.58 -15.14 -23.98
N GLY A 196 -5.82 -14.84 -22.70
CA GLY A 196 -7.10 -14.31 -22.22
C GLY A 196 -7.30 -12.81 -22.46
N HIS A 197 -6.29 -12.09 -22.92
CA HIS A 197 -6.42 -10.68 -23.29
C HIS A 197 -7.13 -10.55 -24.65
N SER A 198 -7.85 -9.45 -24.86
CA SER A 198 -8.52 -9.12 -26.12
C SER A 198 -7.61 -9.03 -27.36
N ASN A 199 -6.30 -8.91 -27.19
CA ASN A 199 -5.34 -8.69 -28.28
C ASN A 199 -3.96 -9.27 -27.93
N PRO A 200 -3.83 -10.60 -27.84
CA PRO A 200 -2.62 -11.29 -27.38
C PRO A 200 -1.43 -11.14 -28.32
N GLU A 201 -1.70 -10.83 -29.60
CA GLU A 201 -0.67 -10.68 -30.62
C GLU A 201 0.00 -9.30 -30.60
N HIS A 202 -0.57 -8.33 -29.86
CA HIS A 202 -0.04 -6.98 -29.82
C HIS A 202 1.34 -6.94 -29.12
N PRO A 203 2.37 -6.34 -29.74
CA PRO A 203 3.74 -6.38 -29.21
C PRO A 203 3.84 -5.75 -27.81
N THR A 204 3.12 -4.64 -27.55
CA THR A 204 3.09 -4.01 -26.22
C THR A 204 2.38 -4.89 -25.20
N ILE A 205 1.33 -5.63 -25.58
CA ILE A 205 0.63 -6.53 -24.64
C ILE A 205 1.55 -7.69 -24.26
N ARG A 206 2.23 -8.30 -25.23
CA ARG A 206 3.25 -9.34 -24.98
C ARG A 206 4.37 -8.83 -24.07
N MET A 207 4.87 -7.61 -24.31
CA MET A 207 5.86 -6.97 -23.45
C MET A 207 5.32 -6.77 -22.02
N LEU A 208 4.08 -6.33 -21.86
CA LEU A 208 3.47 -6.10 -20.54
C LEU A 208 3.32 -7.41 -19.75
N TYR A 209 2.89 -8.51 -20.39
CA TYR A 209 2.84 -9.82 -19.73
C TYR A 209 4.23 -10.36 -19.37
N ARG A 210 5.25 -10.09 -20.20
CA ARG A 210 6.65 -10.41 -19.86
C ARG A 210 7.11 -9.66 -18.60
N LEU A 211 6.95 -8.34 -18.60
CA LEU A 211 7.30 -7.49 -17.45
C LEU A 211 6.53 -7.88 -16.19
N ALA A 212 5.25 -8.24 -16.34
CA ALA A 212 4.41 -8.73 -15.26
C ALA A 212 4.97 -10.01 -14.63
N LYS A 213 5.35 -10.97 -15.47
CA LYS A 213 5.97 -12.23 -15.05
C LYS A 213 7.28 -12.00 -14.31
N GLU A 214 8.18 -11.20 -14.90
CA GLU A 214 9.47 -10.84 -14.28
C GLU A 214 9.26 -10.18 -12.91
N CYS A 215 8.37 -9.19 -12.82
CA CYS A 215 8.05 -8.51 -11.56
C CYS A 215 7.54 -9.45 -10.47
N ILE A 216 6.68 -10.42 -10.82
CA ILE A 216 6.15 -11.38 -9.86
C ILE A 216 7.23 -12.35 -9.43
N ASN A 217 8.04 -12.87 -10.36
CA ASN A 217 9.14 -13.77 -10.03
C ASN A 217 10.15 -13.09 -9.11
N GLU A 218 10.58 -11.87 -9.42
CA GLU A 218 11.47 -11.10 -8.55
C GLU A 218 10.87 -10.83 -7.16
N LYS A 219 9.55 -10.62 -7.08
CA LYS A 219 8.88 -10.44 -5.81
C LYS A 219 8.85 -11.73 -5.00
N MET A 220 8.48 -12.86 -5.62
CA MET A 220 8.45 -14.16 -4.96
C MET A 220 9.85 -14.59 -4.48
N GLU A 221 10.89 -14.36 -5.29
CA GLU A 221 12.27 -14.66 -4.91
C GLU A 221 12.73 -13.79 -3.73
N ARG A 222 12.36 -12.50 -3.69
CA ARG A 222 12.64 -11.64 -2.53
C ARG A 222 11.91 -12.09 -1.27
N GLU A 223 10.63 -12.47 -1.39
CA GLU A 223 9.83 -12.98 -0.28
C GLU A 223 10.40 -14.30 0.25
N ARG A 224 10.83 -15.20 -0.65
CA ARG A 224 11.52 -16.44 -0.32
C ARG A 224 12.85 -16.17 0.40
N HIS A 225 13.70 -15.31 -0.15
CA HIS A 225 14.98 -14.97 0.47
C HIS A 225 14.79 -14.34 1.86
N LEU A 226 13.80 -13.45 2.01
CA LEU A 226 13.47 -12.87 3.31
C LEU A 226 13.03 -13.94 4.31
N SER A 227 12.20 -14.90 3.86
CA SER A 227 11.77 -16.02 4.68
C SER A 227 12.95 -16.89 5.14
N GLU A 228 13.88 -17.21 4.24
CA GLU A 228 15.10 -17.95 4.54
C GLU A 228 16.00 -17.21 5.56
N VAL A 229 16.20 -15.90 5.38
CA VAL A 229 16.97 -15.08 6.32
C VAL A 229 16.28 -15.04 7.69
N LEU A 230 14.96 -14.89 7.74
CA LEU A 230 14.21 -14.89 8.99
C LEU A 230 14.27 -16.25 9.69
N ASP A 231 14.22 -17.35 8.95
CA ASP A 231 14.39 -18.69 9.53
C ASP A 231 15.76 -18.87 10.17
N VAL A 232 16.83 -18.44 9.50
CA VAL A 232 18.21 -18.48 10.04
C VAL A 232 18.32 -17.62 11.31
N VAL A 233 17.78 -16.40 11.29
CA VAL A 233 17.80 -15.49 12.44
C VAL A 233 17.03 -16.07 13.61
N CYS A 234 15.79 -16.54 13.41
CA CYS A 234 14.98 -17.14 14.45
C CYS A 234 15.63 -18.41 15.02
N THR A 235 16.17 -19.28 14.16
CA THR A 235 16.86 -20.50 14.59
C THR A 235 18.11 -20.20 15.41
N ASN A 236 18.91 -19.20 15.02
CA ASN A 236 20.09 -18.81 15.79
C ASN A 236 19.72 -18.13 17.11
N ASN A 237 18.68 -17.29 17.13
CA ASN A 237 18.15 -16.69 18.34
C ASN A 237 17.65 -17.75 19.32
N GLU A 238 16.90 -18.75 18.85
CA GLU A 238 16.44 -19.86 19.69
C GLU A 238 17.63 -20.62 20.31
N LYS A 239 18.68 -20.92 19.54
CA LYS A 239 19.89 -21.56 20.07
C LYS A 239 20.57 -20.73 21.16
N LEU A 240 20.66 -19.40 20.99
CA LEU A 240 21.24 -18.50 22.00
C LEU A 240 20.37 -18.43 23.26
N LEU A 241 19.05 -18.34 23.10
CA LEU A 241 18.10 -18.32 24.21
C LEU A 241 18.15 -19.66 24.98
N GLN A 242 18.27 -20.79 24.30
CA GLN A 242 18.43 -22.11 24.94
C GLN A 242 19.73 -22.21 25.74
N LYS A 243 20.84 -21.67 25.23
CA LYS A 243 22.10 -21.61 25.98
C LYS A 243 21.96 -20.75 27.23
N LEU A 244 21.29 -19.61 27.12
CA LEU A 244 21.05 -18.71 28.25
C LEU A 244 20.14 -19.35 29.30
N GLU A 245 19.05 -20.01 28.88
CA GLU A 245 18.15 -20.75 29.76
C GLU A 245 18.88 -21.82 30.55
N LYS A 246 19.71 -22.64 29.89
CA LYS A 246 20.56 -23.65 30.55
C LYS A 246 21.53 -23.03 31.55
N SER A 247 22.10 -21.87 31.23
CA SER A 247 23.10 -21.20 32.08
C SER A 247 22.50 -20.59 33.35
N ILE A 248 21.19 -20.30 33.37
CA ILE A 248 20.51 -19.69 34.54
C ILE A 248 19.61 -20.67 35.29
N ALA A 249 19.45 -21.90 34.80
CA ALA A 249 18.52 -22.89 35.33
C ALA A 249 18.78 -23.22 36.82
N ASP A 250 20.06 -23.33 37.19
CA ASP A 250 20.49 -23.74 38.53
C ASP A 250 20.78 -22.55 39.47
N ILE A 251 20.55 -21.32 39.02
CA ILE A 251 20.83 -20.10 39.81
C ILE A 251 19.55 -19.68 40.55
N PRO A 252 19.55 -19.65 41.91
CA PRO A 252 18.42 -19.16 42.69
C PRO A 252 18.11 -17.69 42.40
N GLY A 253 16.84 -17.31 42.40
CA GLY A 253 16.40 -15.92 42.22
C GLY A 253 16.25 -15.45 40.76
N THR A 254 16.43 -16.33 39.77
CA THR A 254 16.35 -16.00 38.33
C THR A 254 14.95 -16.11 37.71
N SER A 255 13.89 -16.24 38.52
CA SER A 255 12.50 -16.45 38.04
C SER A 255 12.04 -15.38 37.03
N LYS A 256 12.39 -14.12 37.26
CA LYS A 256 12.08 -13.01 36.34
C LYS A 256 12.81 -13.13 35.01
N ALA A 257 14.07 -13.53 35.02
CA ALA A 257 14.87 -13.74 33.81
C ALA A 257 14.32 -14.92 32.99
N ARG A 258 13.94 -16.01 33.66
CA ARG A 258 13.25 -17.15 33.03
C ARG A 258 11.93 -16.75 32.37
N ARG A 259 11.11 -15.91 33.02
CA ARG A 259 9.86 -15.41 32.42
C ARG A 259 10.12 -14.61 31.13
N ILE A 260 11.14 -13.75 31.14
CA ILE A 260 11.53 -12.98 29.95
C ILE A 260 12.01 -13.90 28.83
N LEU A 261 12.79 -14.95 29.14
CA LEU A 261 13.22 -15.96 28.17
C LEU A 261 12.03 -16.68 27.54
N SER A 262 11.04 -17.11 28.32
CA SER A 262 9.83 -17.74 27.79
C SER A 262 9.10 -16.81 26.81
N SER A 263 8.94 -15.53 27.16
CA SER A 263 8.35 -14.55 26.25
C SER A 263 9.20 -14.32 24.99
N ALA A 264 10.52 -14.37 25.08
CA ALA A 264 11.42 -14.24 23.92
C ALA A 264 11.34 -15.47 22.98
N PHE A 265 11.16 -16.67 23.52
CA PHE A 265 10.88 -17.87 22.72
C PHE A 265 9.52 -17.79 22.02
N GLU A 266 8.47 -17.37 22.74
CA GLU A 266 7.13 -17.18 22.16
C GLU A 266 7.16 -16.15 21.03
N PHE A 267 7.90 -15.06 21.21
CA PHE A 267 8.08 -14.04 20.16
C PHE A 267 8.79 -14.62 18.92
N ASN A 268 9.93 -15.30 19.08
CA ASN A 268 10.64 -15.90 17.94
C ASN A 268 9.77 -16.92 17.19
N ARG A 269 9.04 -17.76 17.93
CA ARG A 269 8.12 -18.75 17.34
C ARG A 269 6.96 -18.07 16.60
N SER A 270 6.43 -16.97 17.15
CA SER A 270 5.37 -16.18 16.50
C SER A 270 5.85 -15.57 15.18
N VAL A 271 7.04 -14.97 15.18
CA VAL A 271 7.66 -14.39 13.96
C VAL A 271 7.90 -15.49 12.92
N LYS A 272 8.46 -16.64 13.31
CA LYS A 272 8.70 -17.76 12.41
C LYS A 272 7.39 -18.29 11.79
N ARG A 273 6.34 -18.48 12.60
CA ARG A 273 5.01 -18.85 12.07
C ARG A 273 4.47 -17.85 11.07
N LYS A 274 4.61 -16.56 11.35
CA LYS A 274 4.03 -15.48 10.54
C LYS A 274 4.71 -15.30 9.18
N TYR A 275 6.03 -15.52 9.10
CA TYR A 275 6.81 -15.19 7.91
C TYR A 275 7.47 -16.39 7.23
N VAL A 276 7.45 -17.57 7.86
CA VAL A 276 8.07 -18.81 7.35
C VAL A 276 7.05 -19.92 7.15
N GLU A 277 6.00 -20.01 7.99
CA GLU A 277 5.12 -21.19 8.00
C GLU A 277 3.72 -20.97 7.38
N LEU A 278 3.36 -19.78 6.87
CA LEU A 278 2.02 -19.53 6.29
C LEU A 278 2.01 -18.81 4.93
N GLU A 279 1.53 -19.57 3.94
CA GLU A 279 0.65 -19.13 2.86
C GLU A 279 -0.62 -18.45 3.45
N ASP A 280 -1.13 -17.40 2.78
CA ASP A 280 -2.49 -16.85 2.88
C ASP A 280 -3.08 -16.55 4.28
N SER A 281 -2.41 -15.70 5.09
CA SER A 281 -3.10 -15.05 6.21
C SER A 281 -3.02 -13.52 6.16
N ASP A 282 -4.12 -12.94 5.69
CA ASP A 282 -4.51 -11.55 5.83
C ASP A 282 -4.63 -11.20 7.32
N SER A 283 -3.49 -10.87 7.96
CA SER A 283 -3.42 -10.59 9.39
C SER A 283 -2.94 -9.18 9.64
N SER A 284 -3.86 -8.36 10.15
CA SER A 284 -3.64 -6.99 10.63
C SER A 284 -2.36 -6.89 11.45
N LEU A 285 -1.53 -5.89 11.14
CA LEU A 285 -0.28 -5.57 11.82
C LEU A 285 -0.46 -5.53 13.34
N GLU A 286 0.01 -6.55 14.06
CA GLU A 286 0.36 -6.37 15.47
C GLU A 286 1.59 -5.46 15.53
N SER A 287 1.45 -4.35 16.24
CA SER A 287 2.51 -3.38 16.50
C SER A 287 3.67 -4.03 17.26
N LEU A 288 4.90 -3.70 16.86
CA LEU A 288 6.11 -4.08 17.59
C LEU A 288 6.03 -3.65 19.06
N PRO A 289 6.53 -4.47 20.01
CA PRO A 289 6.69 -4.03 21.38
C PRO A 289 7.65 -2.82 21.43
N PRO A 290 7.33 -1.76 22.21
CA PRO A 290 8.15 -0.56 22.23
C PRO A 290 9.55 -0.86 22.78
N ASN A 291 10.56 -0.52 21.98
CA ASN A 291 11.98 -0.62 22.35
C ASN A 291 12.29 0.37 23.47
N ARG A 292 12.40 -0.11 24.71
CA ARG A 292 12.90 0.68 25.85
C ARG A 292 14.42 0.61 25.88
N THR A 293 15.09 1.44 25.08
CA THR A 293 16.50 1.76 25.30
C THR A 293 16.61 3.09 26.06
N PRO A 294 17.40 3.16 27.15
CA PRO A 294 17.55 4.39 27.91
C PRO A 294 18.59 5.27 27.21
N SER A 295 18.14 6.24 26.42
CA SER A 295 18.99 7.33 25.93
C SER A 295 18.45 8.67 26.43
N ARG A 296 19.24 9.28 27.32
CA ARG A 296 19.34 10.73 27.63
C ARG A 296 18.07 11.47 28.08
N VAL A 297 17.86 11.48 29.40
CA VAL A 297 17.55 12.59 30.35
C VAL A 297 16.45 13.64 30.03
N SER A 298 16.07 13.90 28.77
CA SER A 298 14.99 14.85 28.45
C SER A 298 13.59 14.21 28.41
N SER A 299 13.49 12.88 28.45
CA SER A 299 12.22 12.12 28.34
C SER A 299 11.62 11.69 29.68
N GLN A 300 12.30 11.89 30.81
CA GLN A 300 11.78 11.44 32.11
C GLN A 300 10.58 12.26 32.61
N MET A 301 10.50 13.56 32.28
CA MET A 301 9.33 14.37 32.65
C MET A 301 8.09 14.00 31.84
N SER A 302 8.22 13.74 30.54
CA SER A 302 7.11 13.31 29.68
C SER A 302 6.65 11.87 29.98
N PHE A 303 7.59 10.95 30.26
CA PHE A 303 7.23 9.58 30.67
C PHE A 303 6.51 9.52 32.02
N ASN A 304 6.89 10.36 32.99
CA ASN A 304 6.21 10.40 34.28
C ASN A 304 4.80 11.00 34.17
N MET A 305 4.60 11.97 33.28
CA MET A 305 3.31 12.61 33.04
C MET A 305 2.33 11.68 32.27
N GLU A 306 2.82 10.91 31.29
CA GLU A 306 2.00 9.90 30.59
C GLU A 306 1.63 8.73 31.51
N ARG A 307 2.53 8.34 32.42
CA ARG A 307 2.28 7.24 33.36
C ARG A 307 1.28 7.64 34.44
N SER A 308 1.33 8.87 34.96
CA SER A 308 0.32 9.37 35.90
C SER A 308 -1.05 9.48 35.22
N GLN A 309 -1.10 9.98 33.98
CA GLN A 309 -2.36 10.09 33.23
C GLN A 309 -2.99 8.72 32.95
N GLN A 310 -2.19 7.70 32.63
CA GLN A 310 -2.69 6.32 32.44
C GLN A 310 -3.18 5.69 33.75
N GLU A 311 -2.62 6.07 34.89
CA GLU A 311 -3.03 5.59 36.22
C GLU A 311 -4.35 6.26 36.66
N ASP A 312 -4.52 7.54 36.36
CA ASP A 312 -5.78 8.28 36.55
C ASP A 312 -6.90 7.72 35.67
N ASP A 313 -6.61 7.46 34.39
CA ASP A 313 -7.53 6.86 33.43
C ASP A 313 -7.98 5.46 33.87
N LEU A 314 -7.05 4.63 34.35
CA LEU A 314 -7.36 3.29 34.87
C LEU A 314 -8.20 3.35 36.15
N THR A 315 -7.86 4.26 37.07
CA THR A 315 -8.57 4.45 38.34
C THR A 315 -10.02 4.86 38.09
N PHE A 316 -10.26 5.75 37.13
CA PHE A 316 -11.60 6.13 36.70
C PHE A 316 -12.40 4.93 36.20
N ILE A 317 -11.84 4.13 35.28
CA ILE A 317 -12.55 2.97 34.70
C ILE A 317 -12.88 1.92 35.77
N ILE A 318 -11.98 1.71 36.74
CA ILE A 318 -12.21 0.81 37.88
C ILE A 318 -13.37 1.33 38.75
N ASN A 319 -13.39 2.61 39.08
CA ASN A 319 -14.45 3.21 39.90
C ASN A 319 -15.79 3.20 39.17
N PHE A 320 -15.79 3.51 37.87
CA PHE A 320 -16.98 3.45 37.03
C PHE A 320 -17.57 2.02 37.02
N ARG A 321 -16.72 1.00 36.91
CA ARG A 321 -17.15 -0.40 36.98
C ARG A 321 -17.72 -0.78 38.36
N LYS A 322 -17.10 -0.30 39.45
CA LYS A 322 -17.59 -0.57 40.82
C LYS A 322 -18.97 0.05 41.08
N ASN A 323 -19.28 1.17 40.44
CA ASN A 323 -20.53 1.90 40.60
C ASN A 323 -21.66 1.41 39.68
N GLN A 324 -21.42 0.41 38.82
CA GLN A 324 -22.43 -0.21 37.98
C GLN A 324 -22.81 -1.60 38.47
N THR A 325 -24.11 -1.86 38.58
CA THR A 325 -24.66 -3.20 38.76
C THR A 325 -24.86 -3.86 37.40
N GLY A 326 -24.20 -5.01 37.18
CA GLY A 326 -24.34 -5.80 35.95
C GLY A 326 -23.16 -5.69 34.98
N LYS A 327 -23.39 -5.99 33.70
CA LYS A 327 -22.35 -5.95 32.66
C LYS A 327 -21.96 -4.50 32.36
N MET A 328 -20.65 -4.24 32.30
CA MET A 328 -20.08 -2.92 32.01
C MET A 328 -20.63 -2.34 30.70
N ASN A 329 -21.21 -1.13 30.75
CA ASN A 329 -21.57 -0.37 29.56
C ASN A 329 -20.38 0.50 29.12
N TRP A 330 -19.63 0.00 28.13
CA TRP A 330 -18.41 0.66 27.66
C TRP A 330 -18.66 1.95 26.86
N ASN A 331 -19.81 2.10 26.22
CA ASN A 331 -20.18 3.35 25.54
C ASN A 331 -20.35 4.46 26.57
N LEU A 332 -21.12 4.19 27.62
CA LEU A 332 -21.35 5.15 28.70
C LEU A 332 -20.06 5.47 29.47
N CYS A 333 -19.17 4.48 29.64
CA CYS A 333 -17.87 4.68 30.26
C CYS A 333 -16.99 5.66 29.45
N LEU A 334 -16.99 5.54 28.12
CA LEU A 334 -16.19 6.40 27.25
C LEU A 334 -16.73 7.84 27.22
N GLU A 335 -18.05 7.99 27.12
CA GLU A 335 -18.71 9.30 27.15
C GLU A 335 -18.44 10.04 28.48
N GLU A 336 -18.59 9.36 29.62
CA GLU A 336 -18.36 9.95 30.93
C GLU A 336 -16.87 10.24 31.16
N ALA A 337 -15.97 9.39 30.64
CA ALA A 337 -14.52 9.65 30.72
C ALA A 337 -14.15 10.93 29.97
N HIS A 338 -14.64 11.11 28.74
CA HIS A 338 -14.37 12.30 27.93
C HIS A 338 -14.94 13.57 28.55
N LYS A 339 -16.13 13.48 29.15
CA LYS A 339 -16.76 14.57 29.90
C LYS A 339 -15.92 15.02 31.10
N ASN A 340 -15.24 14.07 31.77
CA ASN A 340 -14.33 14.34 32.88
C ASN A 340 -12.88 14.63 32.43
N HIS A 341 -12.66 14.85 31.12
CA HIS A 341 -11.33 15.09 30.52
C HIS A 341 -10.31 13.96 30.74
N LEU A 342 -10.78 12.74 30.99
CA LEU A 342 -10.00 11.52 31.14
C LEU A 342 -10.11 10.65 29.87
N CYS A 343 -9.18 9.72 29.67
CA CYS A 343 -9.18 8.78 28.53
C CYS A 343 -9.16 9.46 27.15
N LYS A 344 -8.61 10.68 27.03
CA LYS A 344 -8.56 11.45 25.77
C LYS A 344 -7.84 10.74 24.62
N GLY A 345 -6.94 9.80 24.94
CA GLY A 345 -6.23 8.98 23.96
C GLY A 345 -7.08 7.87 23.31
N PHE A 346 -8.31 7.66 23.77
CA PHE A 346 -9.20 6.62 23.25
C PHE A 346 -10.40 7.26 22.55
N SER A 347 -10.51 7.07 21.24
CA SER A 347 -11.66 7.52 20.44
C SER A 347 -12.72 6.41 20.25
N THR A 348 -12.44 5.19 20.71
CA THR A 348 -13.31 4.03 20.50
C THR A 348 -13.50 3.20 21.77
N VAL A 349 -14.68 2.59 21.87
CA VAL A 349 -15.02 1.62 22.93
C VAL A 349 -14.10 0.40 22.92
N ALA A 350 -13.67 -0.04 21.73
CA ALA A 350 -12.70 -1.13 21.61
C ALA A 350 -11.35 -0.75 22.24
N GLY A 351 -10.92 0.51 22.06
CA GLY A 351 -9.69 1.06 22.63
C GLY A 351 -9.69 1.03 24.15
N ILE A 352 -10.69 1.64 24.79
CA ILE A 352 -10.78 1.72 26.27
C ILE A 352 -10.95 0.33 26.92
N ARG A 353 -11.71 -0.57 26.27
CA ARG A 353 -11.89 -1.96 26.73
C ARG A 353 -10.59 -2.76 26.63
N SER A 354 -9.84 -2.59 25.55
CA SER A 354 -8.54 -3.24 25.35
C SER A 354 -7.49 -2.73 26.33
N PHE A 355 -7.50 -1.43 26.63
CA PHE A 355 -6.66 -0.82 27.67
C PHE A 355 -6.97 -1.41 29.05
N PHE A 356 -8.24 -1.41 29.48
CA PHE A 356 -8.65 -1.95 30.77
C PHE A 356 -8.25 -3.43 30.94
N ASN A 357 -8.48 -4.27 29.92
CA ASN A 357 -8.14 -5.68 29.98
C ASN A 357 -6.63 -5.93 30.07
N ARG A 358 -5.82 -5.13 29.38
CA ARG A 358 -4.35 -5.21 29.46
C ARG A 358 -3.84 -4.76 30.83
N SER A 359 -4.38 -3.67 31.36
CA SER A 359 -4.01 -3.15 32.68
C SER A 359 -4.37 -4.11 33.81
N MET A 360 -5.57 -4.72 33.76
CA MET A 360 -5.98 -5.73 34.74
C MET A 360 -5.15 -7.02 34.70
N LYS A 361 -4.77 -7.49 33.50
CA LYS A 361 -3.83 -8.64 33.37
C LYS A 361 -2.46 -8.33 33.96
N THR A 362 -2.02 -7.08 33.87
CA THR A 362 -0.73 -6.63 34.40
C THR A 362 -0.76 -6.53 35.93
N GLN A 363 -1.85 -6.07 36.53
CA GLN A 363 -2.04 -6.04 38.00
C GLN A 363 -2.21 -7.43 38.62
N ALA A 364 -2.81 -8.40 37.92
CA ALA A 364 -2.93 -9.78 38.39
C ALA A 364 -1.63 -10.61 38.30
N SER A 365 -0.58 -10.06 37.67
CA SER A 365 0.71 -10.71 37.43
C SER A 365 1.86 -10.10 38.25
N GLN A 366 1.53 -9.22 39.19
CA GLN A 366 2.37 -8.70 40.27
C GLN A 366 1.88 -9.31 41.58
#